data_AF-A0A953DXJ5-F1
#
_entry.id   AF-A0A953DXJ5-F1
#
_cell.length_a   1.000
_cell.length_b   1.000
_cell.length_c   1.000
_cell.angle_alpha   90.00
_cell.angle_beta   90.00
_cell.angle_gamma   90.00
#
_symmetry.space_group_name_H-M   'P 1'
#
loop_
_entity.id
_entity.type
_entity.pdbx_description
1 polymer ?
#
loop_
_entity_poly.entity_id
_entity_poly.type
_entity_poly.pdbx_seq_one_letter_code
_entity_poly.pdbx_strand_id
1 'polypeptide(L)'
;MLIETLKRHWWVPVIRGIAAIIFGIIAFAYPGLTIASLVLLFGAWVLVDGIFRIVGAVGHRATDPDWGWQLVIGILGILVGLLTFHAPQVTALALLIYIAAWALMIGAGEIAIAIKLRREIKGEFFLILMGLASIVFAVLLLWNPLPGAIALIWLIGSYAIVFGVLGVIFGFRLRTLAAPVPAT
;
A
#
# COMPACT_ATOMS: atom_id res chain seq x y z
N MET A 1 21.15 -13.95 20.28
CA MET A 1 21.21 -13.53 18.85
C MET A 1 20.03 -12.68 18.38
N LEU A 2 18.87 -13.22 17.95
CA LEU A 2 17.80 -12.38 17.34
C LEU A 2 17.27 -11.25 18.26
N ILE A 3 17.04 -11.55 19.54
CA ILE A 3 16.55 -10.58 20.53
C ILE A 3 17.56 -9.45 20.80
N GLU A 4 18.86 -9.77 20.77
CA GLU A 4 19.93 -8.77 20.94
C GLU A 4 20.05 -7.86 19.71
N THR A 5 19.88 -8.42 18.50
CA THR A 5 19.82 -7.63 17.27
C THR A 5 18.62 -6.69 17.25
N LEU A 6 17.44 -7.16 17.66
CA LEU A 6 16.22 -6.34 17.77
C LEU A 6 16.37 -5.24 18.83
N LYS A 7 16.97 -5.57 19.98
CA LYS A 7 17.33 -4.60 21.01
C LYS A 7 18.29 -3.54 20.50
N ARG A 8 19.34 -3.91 19.76
CA ARG A 8 20.33 -2.96 19.24
C ARG A 8 19.73 -1.99 18.22
N HIS A 9 18.69 -2.43 17.51
CA HIS A 9 17.98 -1.63 16.51
C HIS A 9 16.61 -1.14 16.99
N TRP A 10 16.39 -1.02 18.31
CA TRP A 10 15.16 -0.51 18.92
C TRP A 10 14.75 0.88 18.38
N TRP A 11 15.74 1.66 17.94
CA TRP A 11 15.56 2.99 17.37
C TRP A 11 14.90 2.96 15.98
N VAL A 12 15.06 1.89 15.21
CA VAL A 12 14.48 1.75 13.86
C VAL A 12 12.94 1.82 13.88
N PRO A 13 12.22 1.00 14.68
CA PRO A 13 10.76 1.12 14.77
C PRO A 13 10.30 2.46 15.37
N VAL A 14 11.08 3.09 16.25
CA VAL A 14 10.76 4.43 16.78
C VAL A 14 10.84 5.48 15.68
N ILE A 15 11.95 5.55 14.92
CA ILE A 15 12.12 6.53 13.84
C ILE A 15 11.05 6.31 12.76
N ARG A 16 10.83 5.05 12.34
CA ARG A 16 9.79 4.71 11.37
C ARG A 16 8.40 5.11 11.89
N GLY A 17 8.16 4.90 13.19
CA GLY A 17 6.89 5.25 13.82
C GLY A 17 6.64 6.76 13.86
N ILE A 18 7.64 7.55 14.26
CA ILE A 18 7.57 9.02 14.25
C ILE A 18 7.35 9.53 12.82
N ALA A 19 8.10 9.00 11.84
CA ALA A 19 7.91 9.37 10.44
C ALA A 19 6.49 9.06 9.94
N ALA A 20 5.93 7.90 10.32
CA ALA A 20 4.56 7.55 9.96
C ALA A 20 3.51 8.46 10.60
N ILE A 21 3.70 8.87 11.86
CA ILE A 21 2.81 9.85 12.53
C ILE A 21 2.87 11.20 11.80
N ILE A 22 4.07 11.72 11.52
CA ILE A 22 4.25 12.98 10.79
C ILE A 22 3.58 12.90 9.42
N PHE A 23 3.81 11.81 8.69
CA PHE A 23 3.17 11.57 7.41
C PHE A 23 1.64 11.57 7.53
N GLY A 24 1.08 10.88 8.53
CA GLY A 24 -0.36 10.87 8.76
C GLY A 24 -0.94 12.24 9.09
N ILE A 25 -0.25 13.05 9.90
CA ILE A 25 -0.64 14.44 10.19
C ILE A 25 -0.63 15.29 8.91
N ILE A 26 0.42 15.19 8.10
CA ILE A 26 0.52 15.90 6.81
C ILE A 26 -0.61 15.45 5.88
N ALA A 27 -0.92 14.16 5.84
CA ALA A 27 -1.99 13.58 5.04
C ALA A 27 -3.35 14.21 5.36
N PHE A 28 -3.65 14.42 6.65
CA PHE A 28 -4.89 15.09 7.05
C PHE A 28 -4.87 16.59 6.81
N ALA A 29 -3.74 17.27 7.05
CA ALA A 29 -3.64 18.72 6.93
C ALA A 29 -3.61 19.19 5.46
N TYR A 30 -2.99 18.42 4.57
CA TYR A 30 -2.75 18.79 3.17
C TYR A 30 -3.08 17.65 2.20
N PRO A 31 -4.35 17.23 2.09
CA PRO A 31 -4.75 16.08 1.28
C PRO A 31 -4.34 16.21 -0.20
N GLY A 32 -4.45 17.40 -0.78
CA GLY A 32 -4.02 17.65 -2.17
C GLY A 32 -2.52 17.41 -2.39
N LEU A 33 -1.68 17.87 -1.46
CA LEU A 33 -0.23 17.66 -1.51
C LEU A 33 0.11 16.18 -1.33
N THR A 34 -0.60 15.49 -0.45
CA THR A 34 -0.40 14.06 -0.21
C THR A 34 -0.77 13.22 -1.42
N ILE A 35 -1.91 13.49 -2.07
CA ILE A 35 -2.27 12.82 -3.33
C ILE A 35 -1.17 13.03 -4.37
N ALA A 36 -0.78 14.27 -4.62
CA ALA A 36 0.25 14.59 -5.61
C ALA A 36 1.57 13.87 -5.29
N SER A 37 1.99 13.87 -4.02
CA SER A 37 3.22 13.19 -3.60
C SER A 37 3.14 11.67 -3.82
N LEU A 38 2.04 11.03 -3.45
CA LEU A 38 1.85 9.59 -3.64
C LEU A 38 1.86 9.22 -5.13
N VAL A 39 1.20 10.02 -5.96
CA VAL A 39 1.15 9.81 -7.41
C VAL A 39 2.53 10.00 -8.05
N LEU A 40 3.28 11.03 -7.67
CA LEU A 40 4.63 11.25 -8.19
C LEU A 40 5.61 10.16 -7.73
N LEU A 41 5.50 9.70 -6.48
CA LEU A 41 6.27 8.57 -5.97
C LEU A 41 5.94 7.28 -6.74
N PHE A 42 4.66 7.03 -7.03
CA PHE A 42 4.24 5.93 -7.90
C PHE A 42 4.87 6.08 -9.29
N GLY A 43 4.77 7.25 -9.92
CA GLY A 43 5.37 7.50 -11.23
C GLY A 43 6.88 7.26 -11.24
N ALA A 44 7.59 7.72 -10.22
CA ALA A 44 9.03 7.47 -10.04
C ALA A 44 9.33 5.97 -9.91
N TRP A 45 8.56 5.26 -9.09
CA TRP A 45 8.73 3.82 -8.91
C TRP A 45 8.48 3.04 -10.21
N VAL A 46 7.40 3.36 -10.94
CA VAL A 46 7.08 2.74 -12.23
C VAL A 46 8.15 3.03 -13.28
N LEU A 47 8.72 4.25 -13.31
CA LEU A 47 9.87 4.54 -14.18
C LEU A 47 11.06 3.63 -13.87
N VAL A 48 11.43 3.54 -12.58
CA VAL A 48 12.57 2.74 -12.14
C VAL A 48 12.34 1.26 -12.44
N ASP A 49 11.16 0.73 -12.12
CA ASP A 49 10.76 -0.64 -12.44
C ASP A 49 10.80 -0.89 -13.95
N GLY A 50 10.26 0.03 -14.75
CA GLY A 50 10.29 -0.04 -16.22
C GLY A 50 11.71 -0.13 -16.77
N ILE A 51 12.63 0.70 -16.27
CA ILE A 51 14.04 0.66 -16.64
C ILE A 51 14.66 -0.71 -16.29
N PHE A 52 14.46 -1.19 -15.06
CA PHE A 52 14.99 -2.50 -14.65
C PHE A 52 14.43 -3.64 -15.47
N ARG A 53 13.15 -3.61 -15.84
CA ARG A 53 12.53 -4.61 -16.72
C ARG A 53 13.15 -4.61 -18.11
N ILE A 54 13.40 -3.43 -18.71
CA ILE A 54 14.06 -3.33 -20.02
C ILE A 54 15.48 -3.89 -19.94
N VAL A 55 16.26 -3.47 -18.93
CA VAL A 55 17.63 -3.94 -18.73
C VAL A 55 17.66 -5.46 -18.52
N GLY A 56 16.76 -5.99 -17.68
CA GLY A 56 16.62 -7.41 -17.42
C GLY A 56 16.22 -8.21 -18.66
N ALA A 57 15.23 -7.73 -19.41
CA ALA A 57 14.75 -8.37 -20.64
C ALA A 57 15.84 -8.45 -21.70
N VAL A 58 16.61 -7.37 -21.91
CA VAL A 58 17.71 -7.35 -22.88
C VAL A 58 18.86 -8.26 -22.41
N GLY A 59 19.18 -8.24 -21.11
CA GLY A 59 20.25 -9.05 -20.53
C GLY A 59 20.00 -10.56 -20.58
N HIS A 60 18.74 -11.00 -20.46
CA HIS A 60 18.36 -12.42 -20.41
C HIS A 60 17.63 -12.91 -21.67
N ARG A 61 17.65 -12.14 -22.77
CA ARG A 61 16.92 -12.43 -24.02
C ARG A 61 17.13 -13.84 -24.60
N ALA A 62 18.28 -14.45 -24.33
CA ALA A 62 18.65 -15.76 -24.86
C ALA A 62 18.15 -16.92 -23.97
N THR A 63 17.87 -16.65 -22.71
CA THR A 63 17.52 -17.65 -21.68
C THR A 63 16.08 -17.55 -21.21
N ASP A 64 15.47 -16.37 -21.34
CA ASP A 64 14.10 -16.10 -20.89
C ASP A 64 13.15 -16.11 -22.10
N PRO A 65 12.22 -17.09 -22.22
CA PRO A 65 11.22 -17.12 -23.29
C PRO A 65 10.29 -15.90 -23.30
N ASP A 66 10.09 -15.25 -22.15
CA ASP A 66 9.15 -14.14 -21.96
C ASP A 66 9.81 -12.76 -22.09
N TRP A 67 11.08 -12.71 -22.52
CA TRP A 67 11.87 -11.46 -22.60
C TRP A 67 11.15 -10.36 -23.40
N GLY A 68 10.47 -10.72 -24.49
CA GLY A 68 9.74 -9.78 -25.33
C GLY A 68 8.56 -9.14 -24.59
N TRP A 69 7.85 -9.91 -23.77
CA TRP A 69 6.74 -9.41 -22.96
C TRP A 69 7.23 -8.51 -21.83
N GLN A 70 8.33 -8.88 -21.16
CA GLN A 70 8.96 -8.04 -20.14
C GLN A 70 9.46 -6.71 -20.72
N LEU A 71 10.00 -6.72 -21.93
CA LEU A 71 10.40 -5.51 -22.65
C LEU A 71 9.21 -4.59 -22.91
N VAL A 72 8.10 -5.12 -23.41
CA VAL A 72 6.86 -4.35 -23.65
C VAL A 72 6.34 -3.74 -22.36
N ILE A 73 6.23 -4.53 -21.28
CA ILE A 73 5.80 -4.01 -19.98
C ILE A 73 6.75 -2.92 -19.48
N GLY A 74 8.06 -3.11 -19.64
CA GLY A 74 9.06 -2.12 -19.23
C GLY A 74 8.90 -0.80 -19.98
N ILE A 75 8.70 -0.84 -21.29
CA ILE A 75 8.45 0.34 -22.13
C ILE A 75 7.16 1.04 -21.71
N LEU A 76 6.05 0.29 -21.55
CA LEU A 76 4.79 0.84 -21.07
C LEU A 76 4.94 1.48 -19.69
N GLY A 77 5.70 0.85 -18.79
CA GLY A 77 6.05 1.41 -17.48
C GLY A 77 6.76 2.76 -17.62
N ILE A 78 7.78 2.87 -18.45
CA ILE A 78 8.47 4.15 -18.69
C ILE A 78 7.49 5.21 -19.21
N LEU A 79 6.64 4.87 -20.17
CA LEU A 79 5.65 5.81 -20.72
C LEU A 79 4.66 6.28 -19.66
N VAL A 80 4.13 5.37 -18.83
CA VAL A 80 3.22 5.70 -17.72
C VAL A 80 3.92 6.56 -16.67
N GLY A 81 5.16 6.24 -16.34
CA GLY A 81 5.95 7.00 -15.39
C GLY A 81 6.20 8.43 -15.88
N LEU A 82 6.60 8.62 -17.15
CA LEU A 82 6.77 9.95 -17.76
C LEU A 82 5.44 10.72 -17.81
N LEU A 83 4.36 10.05 -18.23
CA LEU A 83 3.01 10.63 -18.23
C LEU A 83 2.62 11.14 -16.84
N THR A 84 3.01 10.42 -15.78
CA THR A 84 2.69 10.80 -14.40
C THR A 84 3.34 12.11 -13.98
N PHE A 85 4.57 12.40 -14.43
CA PHE A 85 5.21 13.69 -14.16
C PHE A 85 4.60 14.84 -14.98
N HIS A 86 4.16 14.55 -16.20
CA HIS A 86 3.54 15.56 -17.08
C HIS A 86 2.08 15.86 -16.71
N ALA A 87 1.31 14.85 -16.33
CA ALA A 87 -0.12 14.92 -16.07
C ALA A 87 -0.49 14.08 -14.82
N PRO A 88 -0.03 14.48 -13.62
CA PRO A 88 -0.25 13.70 -12.39
C PRO A 88 -1.73 13.48 -12.07
N GLN A 89 -2.62 14.38 -12.49
CA GLN A 89 -4.06 14.26 -12.28
C GLN A 89 -4.64 13.07 -13.05
N VAL A 90 -4.14 12.78 -14.25
CA VAL A 90 -4.59 11.65 -15.07
C VAL A 90 -4.17 10.34 -14.40
N THR A 91 -2.92 10.25 -13.95
CA THR A 91 -2.45 9.07 -13.19
C THR A 91 -3.20 8.91 -11.88
N ALA A 92 -3.49 10.01 -11.17
CA ALA A 92 -4.29 9.97 -9.95
C ALA A 92 -5.66 9.33 -10.20
N LEU A 93 -6.37 9.77 -11.25
CA LEU A 93 -7.66 9.20 -11.64
C LEU A 93 -7.53 7.71 -12.03
N ALA A 94 -6.51 7.35 -12.80
CA ALA A 94 -6.27 5.96 -13.18
C ALA A 94 -6.03 5.06 -11.96
N LEU A 95 -5.23 5.52 -10.98
CA LEU A 95 -5.00 4.81 -9.72
C LEU A 95 -6.28 4.70 -8.89
N LEU A 96 -7.10 5.76 -8.83
CA LEU A 96 -8.38 5.71 -8.12
C LEU A 96 -9.33 4.68 -8.75
N ILE A 97 -9.43 4.63 -10.07
CA ILE A 97 -10.24 3.65 -10.79
C ILE A 97 -9.71 2.23 -10.54
N TYR A 98 -8.39 2.05 -10.58
CA TYR A 98 -7.76 0.76 -10.27
C TYR A 98 -8.12 0.29 -8.85
N ILE A 99 -8.01 1.19 -7.86
CA ILE A 99 -8.38 0.89 -6.47
C ILE A 99 -9.88 0.57 -6.36
N ALA A 100 -10.75 1.29 -7.07
CA ALA A 100 -12.18 1.02 -7.07
C ALA A 100 -12.50 -0.37 -7.65
N ALA A 101 -11.89 -0.72 -8.79
CA ALA A 101 -12.06 -2.03 -9.40
C ALA A 101 -11.58 -3.15 -8.47
N TRP A 102 -10.44 -2.94 -7.80
CA TRP A 102 -9.91 -3.87 -6.81
C TRP A 102 -10.86 -4.05 -5.61
N ALA A 103 -11.38 -2.94 -5.07
CA ALA A 103 -12.33 -2.96 -3.95
C ALA A 103 -13.66 -3.66 -4.33
N LEU A 104 -14.15 -3.49 -5.56
CA LEU A 104 -15.29 -4.24 -6.07
C LEU A 104 -15.01 -5.74 -6.12
N MET A 105 -13.84 -6.15 -6.62
CA MET A 105 -13.45 -7.57 -6.68
C MET A 105 -13.36 -8.18 -5.29
N ILE A 106 -12.74 -7.49 -4.32
CA ILE A 106 -12.69 -7.95 -2.93
C ILE A 106 -14.10 -8.05 -2.34
N GLY A 107 -14.91 -7.00 -2.46
CA GLY A 107 -16.23 -6.97 -1.85
C GLY A 107 -17.15 -8.06 -2.40
N ALA A 108 -17.12 -8.28 -3.72
CA ALA A 108 -17.82 -9.39 -4.36
C ALA A 108 -17.30 -10.75 -3.88
N GLY A 109 -15.98 -10.91 -3.74
CA GLY A 109 -15.35 -12.12 -3.23
C GLY A 109 -15.73 -12.43 -1.78
N GLU A 110 -15.71 -11.43 -0.90
CA GLU A 110 -16.09 -11.58 0.52
C GLU A 110 -17.56 -11.99 0.67
N ILE A 111 -18.46 -11.38 -0.11
CA ILE A 111 -19.88 -11.78 -0.14
C ILE A 111 -20.03 -13.21 -0.67
N ALA A 112 -19.34 -13.57 -1.75
CA ALA A 112 -19.40 -14.92 -2.31
C ALA A 112 -18.91 -15.98 -1.30
N ILE A 113 -17.81 -15.70 -0.60
CA ILE A 113 -17.26 -16.58 0.44
C ILE A 113 -18.24 -16.70 1.62
N ALA A 114 -18.80 -15.58 2.08
CA ALA A 114 -19.77 -15.59 3.17
C ALA A 114 -20.99 -16.45 2.84
N ILE A 115 -21.54 -16.33 1.61
CA ILE A 115 -22.66 -17.15 1.16
C ILE A 115 -22.28 -18.63 1.09
N LYS A 116 -21.06 -18.95 0.66
CA LYS A 116 -20.58 -20.34 0.51
C LYS A 116 -20.31 -21.01 1.86
N LEU A 117 -19.72 -20.29 2.81
CA LEU A 117 -19.34 -20.80 4.14
C LEU A 117 -20.36 -20.49 5.24
N ARG A 118 -21.56 -20.01 4.89
CA ARG A 118 -22.66 -19.72 5.84
C ARG A 118 -23.02 -20.86 6.79
N ARG A 119 -22.77 -22.12 6.38
CA ARG A 119 -23.06 -23.31 7.20
C ARG A 119 -21.88 -23.78 8.04
N GLU A 120 -20.68 -23.25 7.80
CA GLU A 120 -19.43 -23.70 8.44
C GLU A 120 -18.82 -22.64 9.36
N ILE A 121 -19.09 -21.35 9.13
CA ILE A 121 -18.51 -20.25 9.91
C ILE A 121 -19.58 -19.56 10.78
N LYS A 122 -19.33 -19.49 12.10
CA LYS A 122 -20.01 -18.54 12.98
C LYS A 122 -19.34 -17.16 12.83
N GLY A 123 -20.01 -16.23 12.15
CA GLY A 123 -19.46 -14.88 11.87
C GLY A 123 -19.67 -14.37 10.44
N GLU A 124 -20.41 -15.10 9.61
CA GLU A 124 -20.75 -14.74 8.22
C GLU A 124 -21.25 -13.29 8.03
N PHE A 125 -21.99 -12.77 9.02
CA PHE A 125 -22.52 -11.41 9.00
C PHE A 125 -21.42 -10.36 8.89
N PHE A 126 -20.28 -10.58 9.56
CA PHE A 126 -19.16 -9.65 9.54
C PHE A 126 -18.47 -9.63 8.17
N LEU A 127 -18.35 -10.79 7.52
CA LEU A 127 -17.83 -10.90 6.15
C LEU A 127 -18.75 -10.22 5.14
N ILE A 128 -20.07 -10.41 5.25
CA ILE A 128 -21.05 -9.72 4.38
C ILE A 128 -20.96 -8.21 4.58
N LEU A 129 -20.85 -7.75 5.83
CA LEU A 129 -20.76 -6.33 6.14
C LEU A 129 -19.47 -5.70 5.57
N MET A 130 -18.33 -6.38 5.69
CA MET A 130 -17.07 -5.94 5.08
C MET A 130 -17.16 -5.88 3.56
N GLY A 131 -17.75 -6.92 2.95
CA GLY A 131 -17.91 -6.96 1.50
C GLY A 131 -18.81 -5.86 0.97
N LEU A 132 -19.93 -5.60 1.66
CA LEU A 132 -20.83 -4.50 1.34
C LEU A 132 -20.14 -3.14 1.53
N ALA A 133 -19.40 -2.95 2.63
CA ALA A 133 -18.64 -1.73 2.87
C ALA A 133 -17.60 -1.48 1.76
N SER A 134 -16.91 -2.53 1.28
CA SER A 134 -15.97 -2.44 0.17
C SER A 134 -16.65 -2.05 -1.14
N ILE A 135 -17.83 -2.62 -1.44
CA ILE A 135 -18.60 -2.25 -2.64
C ILE A 135 -19.08 -0.80 -2.56
N VAL A 136 -19.65 -0.39 -1.43
CA VAL A 136 -20.08 0.99 -1.21
C VAL A 136 -18.91 1.95 -1.38
N PHE A 137 -17.76 1.62 -0.79
CA PHE A 137 -16.54 2.40 -0.94
C PHE A 137 -16.13 2.54 -2.41
N ALA A 138 -16.15 1.45 -3.18
CA ALA A 138 -15.80 1.49 -4.60
C ALA A 138 -16.80 2.30 -5.43
N VAL A 139 -18.11 2.16 -5.18
CA VAL A 139 -19.15 2.94 -5.86
C VAL A 139 -18.99 4.43 -5.57
N LEU A 140 -18.71 4.80 -4.32
CA LEU A 140 -18.43 6.19 -3.95
C LEU A 140 -17.20 6.74 -4.68
N LEU A 141 -16.15 5.93 -4.79
CA LEU A 141 -14.91 6.28 -5.50
C LEU A 141 -15.14 6.53 -6.99
N LEU A 142 -16.03 5.77 -7.63
CA LEU A 142 -16.36 5.90 -9.05
C LEU A 142 -17.34 7.04 -9.35
N TRP A 143 -18.33 7.27 -8.48
CA TRP A 143 -19.32 8.33 -8.70
C TRP A 143 -18.69 9.71 -8.51
N ASN A 144 -17.92 9.91 -7.45
CA ASN A 144 -17.21 11.16 -7.24
C ASN A 144 -15.76 10.90 -6.78
N PRO A 145 -14.77 10.99 -7.70
CA PRO A 145 -13.40 10.63 -7.41
C PRO A 145 -12.73 11.56 -6.39
N LEU A 146 -13.19 12.82 -6.23
CA LEU A 146 -12.61 13.74 -5.25
C LEU A 146 -12.89 13.32 -3.80
N PRO A 147 -14.16 13.15 -3.36
CA PRO A 147 -14.47 12.61 -2.04
C PRO A 147 -13.87 11.23 -1.81
N GLY A 148 -13.86 10.36 -2.83
CA GLY A 148 -13.25 9.04 -2.72
C GLY A 148 -11.73 9.09 -2.50
N ALA A 149 -11.02 9.99 -3.17
CA ALA A 149 -9.59 10.23 -2.92
C ALA A 149 -9.34 10.75 -1.50
N ILE A 150 -10.20 11.64 -0.98
CA ILE A 150 -10.12 12.13 0.39
C ILE A 150 -10.35 10.99 1.39
N ALA A 151 -11.33 10.12 1.14
CA ALA A 151 -11.58 8.95 1.97
C ALA A 151 -10.37 8.00 2.03
N LEU A 152 -9.68 7.79 0.89
CA LEU A 152 -8.42 7.05 0.85
C LEU A 152 -7.34 7.70 1.69
N ILE A 153 -7.18 9.02 1.60
CA ILE A 153 -6.19 9.75 2.41
C ILE A 153 -6.49 9.61 3.90
N TRP A 154 -7.77 9.70 4.28
CA TRP A 154 -8.15 9.53 5.68
C TRP A 154 -7.89 8.12 6.17
N LEU A 155 -8.16 7.11 5.35
CA LEU A 155 -7.83 5.73 5.65
C LEU A 155 -6.31 5.52 5.80
N ILE A 156 -5.53 5.98 4.82
CA ILE A 156 -4.07 5.87 4.81
C ILE A 156 -3.45 6.67 5.97
N GLY A 157 -3.92 7.89 6.22
CA GLY A 157 -3.43 8.78 7.27
C GLY A 157 -3.74 8.24 8.66
N SER A 158 -4.98 7.78 8.90
CA SER A 158 -5.34 7.15 10.18
C SER A 158 -4.53 5.87 10.42
N TYR A 159 -4.39 5.02 9.39
CA TYR A 159 -3.55 3.84 9.46
C TYR A 159 -2.08 4.19 9.78
N ALA A 160 -1.52 5.20 9.11
CA ALA A 160 -0.16 5.67 9.35
C ALA A 160 0.05 6.18 10.79
N ILE A 161 -0.91 6.92 11.35
CA ILE A 161 -0.86 7.38 12.74
C ILE A 161 -0.93 6.19 13.70
N VAL A 162 -1.90 5.29 13.53
CA VAL A 162 -2.08 4.13 14.42
C VAL A 162 -0.83 3.25 14.41
N PHE A 163 -0.35 2.85 13.23
CA PHE A 163 0.88 2.06 13.09
C PHE A 163 2.11 2.81 13.56
N GLY A 164 2.14 4.13 13.39
CA GLY A 164 3.21 4.98 13.87
C GLY A 164 3.30 4.97 15.40
N VAL A 165 2.17 5.18 16.08
CA VAL A 165 2.06 5.10 17.55
C VAL A 165 2.45 3.70 18.04
N LEU A 166 1.91 2.65 17.42
CA LEU A 166 2.25 1.26 17.77
C LEU A 166 3.75 0.98 17.57
N GLY A 167 4.35 1.49 16.50
CA GLY A 167 5.78 1.33 16.20
C GLY A 167 6.67 2.04 17.23
N VAL A 168 6.29 3.25 17.66
CA VAL A 168 6.99 3.97 18.73
C VAL A 168 6.90 3.20 20.04
N ILE A 169 5.71 2.75 20.44
CA ILE A 169 5.51 1.94 21.65
C ILE A 169 6.34 0.66 21.58
N PHE A 170 6.31 -0.05 20.45
CA PHE A 170 7.05 -1.28 20.24
C PHE A 170 8.56 -1.07 20.34
N GLY A 171 9.09 0.00 19.72
CA GLY A 171 10.50 0.33 19.79
C GLY A 171 10.98 0.62 21.21
N PHE A 172 10.19 1.35 22.01
CA PHE A 172 10.50 1.54 23.42
C PHE A 172 10.40 0.24 24.22
N ARG A 173 9.40 -0.61 23.93
CA ARG A 173 9.30 -1.94 24.57
C ARG A 173 10.52 -2.82 24.28
N LEU A 174 11.04 -2.81 23.04
CA LEU A 174 12.26 -3.54 22.68
C LEU A 174 13.46 -3.06 23.50
N ARG A 175 13.59 -1.75 23.73
CA ARG A 175 14.65 -1.18 24.58
C ARG A 175 14.56 -1.68 26.03
N THR A 176 13.35 -1.88 26.54
CA THR A 176 13.11 -2.28 27.95
C THR A 176 13.13 -3.78 28.20
N LEU A 177 13.23 -4.64 27.17
CA LEU A 177 13.38 -6.08 27.39
C LEU A 177 14.63 -6.34 28.25
N ALA A 178 14.61 -7.28 29.20
CA ALA A 178 15.81 -7.66 29.97
C ALA A 178 16.77 -8.49 29.10
N ALA A 179 18.09 -8.43 29.34
CA ALA A 179 19.00 -9.37 28.67
C ALA A 179 18.78 -10.77 29.28
N PRO A 180 18.87 -11.87 28.51
CA PRO A 180 18.78 -13.20 29.08
C PRO A 180 19.90 -13.38 30.12
N VAL A 181 19.55 -13.87 31.31
CA VAL A 181 20.52 -14.24 32.35
C VAL A 181 21.45 -15.30 31.76
N PRO A 182 22.78 -15.18 31.87
CA PRO A 182 23.71 -16.21 31.38
C PRO A 182 23.37 -17.54 32.08
N ALA A 183 23.14 -18.59 31.30
CA ALA A 183 23.09 -19.94 31.84
C ALA A 183 24.52 -20.28 32.30
N THR A 184 24.71 -20.32 33.61
CA THR A 184 25.94 -20.77 34.29
C THR A 184 26.21 -22.24 34.04
#